data_AF-A0A352VLF8-F1
#
_entry.id   AF-A0A352VLF8-F1
#
_cell.length_a   1.000
_cell.length_b   1.000
_cell.length_c   1.000
_cell.angle_alpha   90.00
_cell.angle_beta   90.00
_cell.angle_gamma   90.00
#
_symmetry.space_group_name_H-M   'P 1'
#
loop_
_entity.id
_entity.type
_entity.pdbx_description
1 polymer ?
#
loop_
_entity_poly.entity_id
_entity_poly.type
_entity_poly.pdbx_seq_one_letter_code
_entity_poly.pdbx_strand_id
1 'polypeptide(L)'
;MELFPDMQWGWLNGWLLLSVFFLVFGVLLASFSRDIVTKLYDISGWRRYQLVVSLLGKLPSLVAFVLIIGTPLKIGQGVLLVGVALCVAGSAVMSAALLSYNRTPPGQMVTRGLYRVSRNPQWLGMAAMLLGTC
;
A
#
# COMPACT_ATOMS: atom_id res chain seq x y z
N MET A 1 -4.16 8.67 -25.08
CA MET A 1 -3.42 8.16 -23.91
C MET A 1 -2.08 8.88 -23.91
N GLU A 2 -1.81 9.64 -22.87
CA GLU A 2 -0.51 10.31 -22.70
C GLU A 2 0.46 9.35 -22.00
N LEU A 3 1.72 9.35 -22.42
CA LEU A 3 2.78 8.56 -21.79
C LEU A 3 3.19 9.14 -20.43
N PHE A 4 3.04 10.46 -20.26
CA PHE A 4 3.31 11.18 -19.03
C PHE A 4 2.09 12.01 -18.67
N PRO A 5 1.66 12.01 -17.39
CA PRO A 5 0.58 12.88 -16.95
C PRO A 5 1.04 14.35 -17.00
N ASP A 6 0.11 15.26 -17.29
CA ASP A 6 0.32 16.69 -17.11
C ASP A 6 0.53 17.00 -15.62
N MET A 7 1.79 17.07 -15.21
CA MET A 7 2.15 17.33 -13.83
C MET A 7 1.89 18.80 -13.51
N GLN A 8 0.95 19.04 -12.61
CA GLN A 8 0.64 20.36 -12.09
C GLN A 8 0.64 20.29 -10.57
N TRP A 9 1.40 21.17 -9.93
CA TRP A 9 1.40 21.25 -8.47
C TRP A 9 0.10 21.86 -7.99
N GLY A 10 -0.72 21.06 -7.31
CA GLY A 10 -2.04 21.46 -6.85
C GLY A 10 -2.47 20.75 -5.58
N TRP A 11 -3.50 21.31 -4.94
CA TRP A 11 -4.11 20.73 -3.74
C TRP A 11 -4.92 19.47 -4.04
N LEU A 12 -5.49 19.35 -5.25
CA LEU A 12 -6.38 18.25 -5.66
C LEU A 12 -5.63 17.26 -6.57
N ASN A 13 -4.55 16.70 -6.05
CA ASN A 13 -3.71 15.75 -6.77
C ASN A 13 -3.80 14.35 -6.14
N GLY A 14 -3.20 13.36 -6.81
CA GLY A 14 -3.17 11.97 -6.35
C GLY A 14 -2.54 11.76 -4.97
N TRP A 15 -1.77 12.73 -4.46
CA TRP A 15 -1.22 12.67 -3.10
C TRP A 15 -2.30 12.54 -2.02
N LEU A 16 -3.52 13.04 -2.24
CA LEU A 16 -4.62 12.92 -1.27
C LEU A 16 -4.94 11.45 -0.97
N LEU A 17 -5.09 10.63 -2.01
CA LEU A 17 -5.39 9.20 -1.87
C LEU A 17 -4.22 8.44 -1.25
N LEU A 18 -2.98 8.78 -1.65
CA LEU A 18 -1.77 8.24 -1.04
C LEU A 18 -1.68 8.57 0.46
N SER A 19 -1.90 9.83 0.83
CA SER A 19 -1.84 10.30 2.21
C SER A 19 -2.88 9.62 3.09
N VAL A 20 -4.11 9.43 2.61
CA VAL A 20 -5.14 8.69 3.37
C VAL A 20 -4.69 7.25 3.62
N PHE A 21 -4.18 6.55 2.59
CA PHE A 21 -3.70 5.18 2.76
C PHE A 21 -2.54 5.09 3.76
N PHE A 22 -1.51 5.93 3.61
CA PHE A 22 -0.36 5.94 4.51
C PHE A 22 -0.73 6.38 5.94
N LEU A 23 -1.71 7.27 6.09
CA LEU A 23 -2.25 7.65 7.40
C LEU A 23 -2.93 6.47 8.07
N VAL A 24 -3.84 5.77 7.38
CA VAL A 24 -4.52 4.58 7.92
C VAL A 24 -3.50 3.50 8.27
N PHE A 25 -2.55 3.24 7.38
CA PHE A 25 -1.48 2.28 7.62
C PHE A 25 -0.61 2.67 8.83
N GLY A 26 -0.20 3.92 8.93
CA GLY A 26 0.62 4.45 10.01
C GLY A 26 -0.10 4.39 11.36
N VAL A 27 -1.39 4.78 11.41
CA VAL A 27 -2.23 4.68 12.62
C VAL A 27 -2.37 3.24 13.08
N LEU A 28 -2.61 2.30 12.16
CA LEU A 28 -2.67 0.88 12.50
C LEU A 28 -1.36 0.40 13.10
N LEU A 29 -0.21 0.68 12.47
CA LEU A 29 1.08 0.27 13.00
C LEU A 29 1.40 0.91 14.35
N ALA A 30 1.06 2.18 14.55
CA ALA A 30 1.23 2.86 15.83
C ALA A 30 0.39 2.24 16.95
N SER A 31 -0.75 1.62 16.61
CA SER A 31 -1.59 0.90 17.57
C SER A 31 -1.10 -0.51 17.92
N PHE A 32 -0.13 -1.06 17.18
CA PHE A 32 0.37 -2.42 17.38
C PHE A 32 1.55 -2.43 18.36
N SER A 33 1.79 -3.59 18.99
CA SER A 33 2.96 -3.74 19.86
C SER A 33 4.26 -3.71 19.05
N ARG A 34 5.35 -3.27 19.68
CA ARG A 34 6.68 -3.21 19.03
C ARG A 34 7.10 -4.57 18.49
N ASP A 35 6.81 -5.65 19.21
CA ASP A 35 7.15 -7.02 18.78
C ASP A 35 6.46 -7.40 17.47
N ILE A 36 5.19 -7.01 17.30
CA ILE A 36 4.42 -7.29 16.09
C ILE A 36 4.93 -6.47 14.92
N VAL A 37 5.27 -5.19 15.15
CA VAL A 37 5.86 -4.33 14.12
C VAL A 37 7.24 -4.86 13.71
N THR A 38 8.09 -5.27 14.66
CA THR A 38 9.39 -5.89 14.35
C THR A 38 9.22 -7.18 13.57
N LYS A 39 8.26 -8.04 13.94
CA LYS A 39 7.93 -9.27 13.20
C LYS A 39 7.47 -8.97 11.76
N LEU A 40 6.69 -7.89 11.57
CA LEU A 40 6.18 -7.51 10.25
C LEU A 40 7.30 -7.05 9.30
N TYR A 41 8.31 -6.34 9.84
CA TYR A 41 9.45 -5.82 9.09
C TYR A 41 10.69 -6.70 9.16
N ASP A 42 10.59 -7.93 9.67
CA ASP A 42 11.73 -8.83 9.80
C ASP A 42 12.22 -9.30 8.42
N ILE A 43 13.47 -8.96 8.12
CA ILE A 43 14.18 -9.34 6.89
C ILE A 43 15.42 -10.17 7.18
N SER A 44 15.63 -10.61 8.43
CA SER A 44 16.82 -11.37 8.86
C SER A 44 17.08 -12.63 8.04
N GLY A 45 16.02 -13.27 7.51
CA GLY A 45 16.11 -14.46 6.67
C GLY A 45 16.44 -14.21 5.19
N TRP A 46 16.61 -12.96 4.75
CA TRP A 46 16.77 -12.65 3.33
C TRP A 46 18.19 -12.90 2.83
N ARG A 47 18.30 -13.43 1.60
CA ARG A 47 19.59 -13.55 0.90
C ARG A 47 20.00 -12.19 0.33
N ARG A 48 21.32 -11.99 0.13
CA ARG A 48 21.88 -10.75 -0.47
C ARG A 48 21.18 -10.34 -1.77
N TYR A 49 20.90 -11.30 -2.65
CA TYR A 49 20.17 -11.04 -3.90
C TYR A 49 18.76 -10.46 -3.67
N GLN A 50 18.01 -10.96 -2.68
CA GLN A 50 16.66 -10.46 -2.37
C GLN A 50 16.70 -9.02 -1.85
N LEU A 51 17.72 -8.69 -1.05
CA LEU A 51 17.96 -7.32 -0.58
C LEU A 51 18.23 -6.37 -1.77
N VAL A 52 19.10 -6.78 -2.71
CA VAL A 52 19.41 -5.98 -3.90
C VAL A 52 18.18 -5.79 -4.78
N VAL A 53 17.42 -6.86 -5.07
CA VAL A 53 16.19 -6.77 -5.86
C VAL A 53 15.16 -5.87 -5.17
N SER A 54 15.00 -5.99 -3.85
CA SER A 54 14.08 -5.13 -3.09
C SER A 54 14.50 -3.67 -3.13
N LEU A 55 15.81 -3.39 -3.03
CA LEU A 55 16.34 -2.03 -3.13
C LEU A 55 16.11 -1.45 -4.53
N LEU A 56 16.43 -2.20 -5.58
CA LEU A 56 16.22 -1.78 -6.96
C LEU A 56 14.73 -1.57 -7.28
N GLY A 57 13.86 -2.44 -6.77
CA GLY A 57 12.41 -2.32 -6.94
C GLY A 57 11.78 -1.09 -6.26
N LYS A 58 12.46 -0.50 -5.27
CA LYS A 58 12.00 0.76 -4.65
C LYS A 58 12.17 1.95 -5.59
N LEU A 59 13.13 1.93 -6.52
CA LEU A 59 13.36 3.04 -7.44
C LEU A 59 12.15 3.30 -8.35
N PRO A 60 11.58 2.32 -9.07
CA PRO A 60 10.33 2.51 -9.80
C PRO A 60 9.17 2.98 -8.92
N SER A 61 9.10 2.48 -7.69
CA SER A 61 8.04 2.85 -6.74
C SER A 61 8.12 4.34 -6.35
N LEU A 62 9.34 4.86 -6.13
CA LEU A 62 9.57 6.27 -5.86
C LEU A 62 9.20 7.15 -7.05
N VAL A 63 9.57 6.73 -8.27
CA VAL A 63 9.17 7.44 -9.50
C VAL A 63 7.65 7.47 -9.63
N ALA A 64 6.96 6.35 -9.39
CA ALA A 64 5.51 6.29 -9.41
C ALA A 64 4.88 7.25 -8.39
N PHE A 65 5.42 7.35 -7.17
CA PHE A 65 4.93 8.31 -6.18
C PHE A 65 5.10 9.76 -6.64
N VAL A 66 6.24 10.11 -7.23
CA VAL A 66 6.45 11.47 -7.77
C VAL A 66 5.40 11.79 -8.83
N LEU A 67 5.12 10.84 -9.74
CA LEU A 67 4.08 11.00 -10.76
C LEU A 67 2.69 11.18 -10.16
N ILE A 68 2.28 10.30 -9.23
CA ILE A 68 0.96 10.36 -8.58
C ILE A 68 0.78 11.67 -7.80
N ILE A 69 1.81 12.12 -7.08
CA ILE A 69 1.77 13.35 -6.29
C ILE A 69 1.61 14.58 -7.20
N GLY A 70 2.27 14.59 -8.36
CA GLY A 70 2.19 15.69 -9.33
C GLY A 70 0.97 15.65 -10.25
N THR A 71 0.21 14.57 -10.26
CA THR A 71 -0.93 14.40 -11.20
C THR A 71 -2.23 14.93 -10.59
N PRO A 72 -2.91 15.89 -11.23
CA PRO A 72 -4.22 16.37 -10.81
C PRO A 72 -5.30 15.28 -10.89
N LEU A 73 -6.19 15.26 -9.90
CA LEU A 73 -7.35 14.38 -9.92
C LEU A 73 -8.32 14.82 -11.02
N LYS A 74 -8.79 13.85 -11.82
CA LYS A 74 -9.75 14.10 -12.90
C LYS A 74 -11.18 14.20 -12.37
N ILE A 75 -11.48 15.32 -11.72
CA ILE A 75 -12.80 15.59 -11.11
C ILE A 75 -13.89 15.55 -12.18
N GLY A 76 -15.01 14.88 -11.86
CA GLY A 76 -16.16 14.74 -12.78
C GLY A 76 -16.02 13.60 -13.81
N GLN A 77 -14.89 12.89 -13.84
CA GLN A 77 -14.73 11.71 -14.70
C GLN A 77 -15.02 10.41 -13.94
N GLY A 78 -15.69 9.46 -14.59
CA GLY A 78 -15.98 8.15 -13.99
C GLY A 78 -14.74 7.36 -13.56
N VAL A 79 -13.59 7.60 -14.21
CA VAL A 79 -12.30 7.00 -13.83
C VAL A 79 -11.91 7.35 -12.41
N LEU A 80 -12.17 8.58 -11.95
CA LEU A 80 -11.90 8.98 -10.56
C LEU A 80 -12.73 8.15 -9.57
N LEU A 81 -14.00 7.89 -9.87
CA LEU A 81 -14.87 7.06 -9.02
C LEU A 81 -14.33 5.64 -8.89
N VAL A 82 -13.93 5.04 -10.02
CA VAL A 82 -13.34 3.69 -10.04
C VAL A 82 -12.02 3.66 -9.27
N GLY A 83 -11.14 4.66 -9.47
CA GLY A 83 -9.88 4.78 -8.75
C GLY A 83 -10.06 4.92 -7.24
N VAL A 84 -10.99 5.77 -6.80
CA VAL A 84 -11.36 5.91 -5.38
C VAL A 84 -11.91 4.61 -4.82
N ALA A 85 -12.80 3.93 -5.53
CA ALA A 85 -13.36 2.65 -5.08
C ALA A 85 -12.26 1.59 -4.89
N LEU A 86 -11.31 1.51 -5.82
CA LEU A 86 -10.14 0.64 -5.72
C LEU A 86 -9.22 1.03 -4.56
N CYS A 87 -8.98 2.32 -4.34
CA CYS A 87 -8.20 2.82 -3.21
C CYS A 87 -8.84 2.40 -1.88
N VAL A 88 -10.15 2.60 -1.72
CA VAL A 88 -10.90 2.23 -0.51
C VAL A 88 -10.88 0.71 -0.31
N ALA A 89 -11.17 -0.06 -1.35
CA ALA A 89 -11.15 -1.52 -1.28
C ALA A 89 -9.74 -2.06 -0.93
N GLY A 90 -8.69 -1.56 -1.59
CA GLY A 90 -7.31 -1.92 -1.32
C GLY A 90 -6.87 -1.56 0.10
N SER A 91 -7.24 -0.37 0.58
CA SER A 91 -7.01 0.07 1.96
C SER A 91 -7.71 -0.82 2.98
N ALA A 92 -8.96 -1.22 2.71
CA ALA A 92 -9.73 -2.11 3.58
C ALA A 92 -9.12 -3.51 3.65
N VAL A 93 -8.72 -4.08 2.50
CA VAL A 93 -8.02 -5.37 2.43
C VAL A 93 -6.71 -5.32 3.21
N MET A 94 -5.91 -4.28 3.01
CA MET A 94 -4.65 -4.07 3.72
C MET A 94 -4.86 -3.99 5.24
N SER A 95 -5.85 -3.19 5.66
CA SER A 95 -6.19 -2.99 7.07
C SER A 95 -6.68 -4.27 7.73
N ALA A 96 -7.59 -5.01 7.08
CA ALA A 96 -8.11 -6.28 7.57
C ALA A 96 -6.99 -7.34 7.70
N ALA A 97 -6.05 -7.35 6.76
CA ALA A 97 -4.87 -8.21 6.82
C ALA A 97 -3.96 -7.84 7.99
N LEU A 98 -3.65 -6.55 8.18
CA LEU A 98 -2.84 -6.07 9.31
C LEU A 98 -3.48 -6.39 10.66
N LEU A 99 -4.79 -6.21 10.80
CA LEU A 99 -5.51 -6.56 12.02
C LEU A 99 -5.48 -8.08 12.29
N SER A 100 -5.58 -8.90 11.24
CA SER A 100 -5.45 -10.37 11.37
C SER A 100 -4.03 -10.78 11.76
N TYR A 101 -3.03 -10.08 11.21
CA TYR A 101 -1.63 -10.27 11.54
C TYR A 101 -1.34 -9.91 13.01
N ASN A 102 -1.84 -8.76 13.47
CA ASN A 102 -1.70 -8.28 14.85
C ASN A 102 -2.34 -9.21 15.89
N ARG A 103 -3.46 -9.87 15.54
CA ARG A 103 -4.13 -10.83 16.42
C ARG A 103 -3.42 -12.19 16.49
N THR A 104 -2.39 -12.43 15.69
CA THR A 104 -1.67 -13.70 15.66
C THR A 104 -0.42 -13.63 16.54
N PRO A 105 -0.27 -14.52 17.53
CA PRO A 105 0.90 -14.51 18.41
C PRO A 105 2.24 -14.57 17.67
N PRO A 106 3.33 -14.04 18.27
CA PRO A 106 4.69 -14.28 17.80
C PRO A 106 4.99 -15.78 17.68
N GLY A 107 5.76 -16.18 16.67
CA GLY A 107 6.12 -17.58 16.42
C GLY A 107 5.05 -18.45 15.74
N GLN A 108 3.82 -17.95 15.58
CA GLN A 108 2.75 -18.66 14.87
C GLN A 108 2.55 -18.13 13.45
N MET A 109 2.20 -19.06 12.54
CA MET A 109 1.80 -18.73 11.17
C MET A 109 0.44 -18.05 11.16
N VAL A 110 0.31 -16.98 10.38
CA VAL A 110 -0.96 -16.26 10.22
C VAL A 110 -1.84 -17.01 9.24
N THR A 111 -2.92 -17.62 9.75
CA THR A 111 -3.84 -18.44 8.96
C THR A 111 -5.30 -17.99 9.06
N ARG A 112 -5.57 -16.88 9.77
CA ARG A 112 -6.93 -16.36 10.00
C ARG A 112 -7.26 -15.19 9.06
N GLY A 113 -8.55 -14.94 8.89
CA GLY A 113 -9.05 -13.86 8.03
C GLY A 113 -8.66 -14.06 6.57
N LEU A 114 -8.19 -12.99 5.93
CA LEU A 114 -7.78 -13.00 4.52
C LEU A 114 -6.60 -13.94 4.23
N TYR A 115 -5.83 -14.32 5.26
CA TYR A 115 -4.73 -15.27 5.13
C TYR A 115 -5.19 -16.71 4.84
N ARG A 116 -6.50 -17.01 4.94
CA ARG A 116 -7.06 -18.30 4.48
C ARG A 116 -7.13 -18.40 2.95
N VAL A 117 -7.22 -17.25 2.27
CA VAL A 117 -7.40 -17.18 0.81
C VAL A 117 -6.08 -16.87 0.11
N SER A 118 -5.29 -15.93 0.64
CA SER A 118 -4.01 -15.53 0.07
C SER A 118 -2.91 -15.56 1.13
N ARG A 119 -1.69 -15.93 0.75
CA ARG A 119 -0.52 -15.84 1.63
C ARG A 119 -0.03 -14.40 1.81
N ASN A 120 -0.39 -13.50 0.89
CA ASN A 120 0.08 -12.11 0.86
C ASN A 120 -1.07 -11.11 0.66
N PRO A 121 -2.09 -11.11 1.54
CA PRO A 121 -3.26 -10.23 1.38
C PRO A 121 -2.90 -8.74 1.51
N GLN A 122 -1.87 -8.42 2.30
CA GLN A 122 -1.35 -7.05 2.43
C GLN A 122 -0.84 -6.50 1.08
N TRP A 123 -0.01 -7.29 0.38
CA TRP A 123 0.49 -6.92 -0.95
C TRP A 123 -0.62 -6.76 -1.97
N LEU A 124 -1.65 -7.61 -1.90
CA LEU A 124 -2.83 -7.50 -2.77
C LEU A 124 -3.59 -6.20 -2.51
N GLY A 125 -3.81 -5.84 -1.25
CA GLY A 125 -4.46 -4.59 -0.87
C GLY A 125 -3.65 -3.36 -1.31
N MET A 126 -2.33 -3.38 -1.09
CA MET A 126 -1.43 -2.32 -1.54
C MET A 126 -1.43 -2.17 -3.07
N ALA A 127 -1.35 -3.28 -3.82
CA ALA A 127 -1.38 -3.25 -5.27
C ALA A 127 -2.70 -2.70 -5.81
N ALA A 128 -3.84 -3.12 -5.25
CA ALA A 128 -5.16 -2.60 -5.64
C ALA A 128 -5.29 -1.10 -5.35
N MET A 129 -4.77 -0.66 -4.21
CA MET A 129 -4.76 0.76 -3.87
C MET A 129 -3.87 1.58 -4.81
N LEU A 130 -2.64 1.13 -5.09
CA LEU A 130 -1.75 1.83 -6.02
C LEU A 130 -2.32 1.87 -7.43
N LEU A 131 -2.98 0.80 -7.87
CA LEU A 131 -3.67 0.78 -9.17
C LEU A 131 -4.83 1.79 -9.21
N GLY A 132 -5.54 1.99 -8.09
CA GLY A 132 -6.58 3.01 -7.99
C GLY A 132 -6.06 4.45 -7.98
N THR A 133 -4.76 4.67 -7.72
CA THR A 133 -4.12 6.00 -7.76
C THR A 133 -3.53 6.38 -9.12
N CYS A 134 -3.47 5.43 -10.06
CA CYS A 134 -3.01 5.64 -11.43
C CYS A 134 -4.19 5.99 -12.37
#